data_AF-A0A519ETD9-F1
#
_entry.id   AF-A0A519ETD9-F1
#
_cell.length_a   1.000
_cell.length_b   1.000
_cell.length_c   1.000
_cell.angle_alpha   90.00
_cell.angle_beta   90.00
_cell.angle_gamma   90.00
#
_symmetry.space_group_name_H-M   'P 1'
#
loop_
_entity.id
_entity.type
_entity.pdbx_description
1 polymer ?
#
loop_
_entity_poly.entity_id
_entity_poly.type
_entity_poly.pdbx_seq_one_letter_code
_entity_poly.pdbx_strand_id
1 'polypeptide(L)'
;MVFIQDLFTHNRAWAAEMERTRPGFFTSLVKQQKPRFMWIGCSDSRVPANQITGLEPGEVFVHRNVANVVVHSDLNALSAIQFAVEMLKVEHIMV
;
A
#
# COMPACT_ATOMS: atom_id res chain seq x y z
N MET A 1 -19.09 18.58 4.00
CA MET A 1 -19.14 17.13 4.28
C MET A 1 -18.97 16.44 2.94
N VAL A 2 -17.97 15.56 2.79
CA VAL A 2 -17.73 14.80 1.55
C VAL A 2 -18.64 13.58 1.57
N PHE A 3 -19.43 13.38 0.53
CA PHE A 3 -20.29 12.21 0.39
C PHE A 3 -19.58 11.09 -0.37
N ILE A 4 -20.06 9.85 -0.22
CA ILE A 4 -19.47 8.70 -0.92
C ILE A 4 -19.52 8.86 -2.45
N GLN A 5 -20.55 9.54 -2.97
CA GLN A 5 -20.66 9.90 -4.38
C GLN A 5 -19.52 10.81 -4.85
N ASP A 6 -19.07 11.74 -4.02
CA ASP A 6 -17.95 12.62 -4.33
C ASP A 6 -16.66 11.80 -4.46
N LEU A 7 -16.45 10.81 -3.60
CA LEU A 7 -15.29 9.91 -3.68
C LEU A 7 -15.25 9.12 -5.00
N PHE A 8 -16.40 8.64 -5.48
CA PHE A 8 -16.48 8.00 -6.80
C PHE A 8 -16.16 8.96 -7.94
N THR A 9 -16.62 10.20 -7.84
CA THR A 9 -16.32 11.23 -8.84
C THR A 9 -14.83 11.58 -8.85
N HIS A 10 -14.23 11.78 -7.67
CA HIS A 10 -12.79 12.02 -7.54
C HIS A 10 -11.96 10.84 -8.04
N ASN A 11 -12.36 9.60 -7.74
CA ASN A 11 -11.67 8.41 -8.21
C ASN A 11 -11.67 8.30 -9.74
N ARG A 12 -12.82 8.51 -10.39
CA ARG A 12 -12.92 8.51 -11.86
C ARG A 12 -12.07 9.61 -12.49
N ALA A 13 -12.12 10.82 -11.94
CA ALA A 13 -11.32 11.94 -12.42
C ALA A 13 -9.81 11.66 -12.28
N TRP A 14 -9.39 11.14 -11.13
CA TRP A 14 -8.00 10.75 -10.88
C TRP A 14 -7.54 9.65 -11.84
N ALA A 15 -8.34 8.61 -12.06
CA ALA A 15 -7.97 7.52 -12.96
C ALA A 15 -7.80 8.00 -14.41
N ALA A 16 -8.72 8.85 -14.89
CA ALA A 16 -8.62 9.43 -16.23
C ALA A 16 -7.37 10.32 -16.38
N GLU A 17 -7.07 11.13 -15.36
CA GLU A 17 -5.90 12.00 -15.37
C GLU A 17 -4.58 11.20 -15.28
N MET A 18 -4.53 10.13 -14.50
CA MET A 18 -3.36 9.24 -14.45
C MET A 18 -3.08 8.58 -15.78
N GLU A 19 -4.09 8.06 -16.47
CA GLU A 19 -3.87 7.46 -17.79
C GLU A 19 -3.47 8.51 -18.84
N ARG A 20 -3.98 9.74 -18.74
CA ARG A 20 -3.61 10.85 -19.62
C ARG A 20 -2.16 11.31 -19.41
N THR A 21 -1.71 11.40 -18.16
CA THR A 21 -0.38 11.92 -17.79
C THR A 21 0.71 10.85 -17.77
N ARG A 22 0.35 9.59 -17.47
CA ARG A 22 1.22 8.41 -17.49
C ARG A 22 0.51 7.28 -18.25
N PRO A 23 0.46 7.32 -19.60
CA PRO A 23 -0.16 6.27 -20.39
C PRO A 23 0.40 4.90 -20.08
N GLY A 24 -0.48 3.92 -19.85
CA GLY A 24 -0.11 2.57 -19.46
C GLY A 24 0.18 2.37 -17.98
N PHE A 25 -0.05 3.37 -17.12
CA PHE A 25 0.18 3.31 -15.66
C PHE A 25 -0.48 2.08 -15.02
N PHE A 26 -1.75 1.82 -15.31
CA PHE A 26 -2.46 0.67 -14.74
C PHE A 26 -1.93 -0.65 -15.31
N THR A 27 -1.62 -0.68 -16.60
CA THR A 27 -1.07 -1.88 -17.28
C THR A 27 0.32 -2.24 -16.76
N SER A 28 1.16 -1.24 -16.42
CA SER A 28 2.43 -1.48 -15.73
C SER A 28 2.22 -1.99 -14.31
N LEU A 29 1.22 -1.46 -13.59
CA LEU A 29 0.92 -1.89 -12.23
C LEU A 29 0.56 -3.38 -12.14
N VAL A 30 -0.22 -3.87 -13.10
CA VAL A 30 -0.61 -5.30 -13.18
C VAL A 30 0.62 -6.21 -13.30
N LYS A 31 1.69 -5.74 -13.94
CA LYS A 31 2.94 -6.50 -14.09
C LYS A 31 3.81 -6.47 -12.84
N GLN A 32 3.55 -5.57 -11.90
CA GLN A 32 4.38 -5.29 -10.73
C GLN A 32 3.70 -5.87 -9.47
N GLN A 33 4.01 -7.13 -9.15
CA GLN A 33 3.45 -7.85 -7.98
C GLN A 33 4.53 -8.43 -7.06
N LYS A 34 5.76 -7.91 -7.11
CA LYS A 34 6.88 -8.38 -6.27
C LYS A 34 7.43 -7.22 -5.44
N PRO A 35 6.75 -6.83 -4.36
CA PRO A 35 7.28 -5.81 -3.47
C PRO A 35 8.57 -6.31 -2.83
N ARG A 36 9.58 -5.44 -2.73
CA ARG A 36 10.84 -5.76 -2.04
C ARG A 36 10.79 -5.40 -0.55
N PHE A 37 9.82 -4.58 -0.17
CA PHE A 37 9.69 -4.03 1.16
C PHE A 37 8.33 -4.35 1.76
N MET A 38 8.29 -4.60 3.06
CA MET A 38 7.09 -4.56 3.88
C MET A 38 7.14 -3.36 4.83
N TRP A 39 6.03 -2.66 4.98
CA TRP A 39 5.86 -1.54 5.89
C TRP A 39 4.73 -1.81 6.88
N ILE A 40 5.02 -1.79 8.18
CA ILE A 40 4.04 -1.90 9.28
C ILE A 40 3.84 -0.51 9.87
N GLY A 41 2.82 0.20 9.41
CA GLY A 41 2.58 1.59 9.78
C GLY A 41 1.46 1.80 10.79
N CYS A 42 1.39 2.99 11.39
CA CYS A 42 0.25 3.37 12.20
C CYS A 42 -0.98 3.62 11.30
N SER A 43 -2.17 3.26 11.77
CA SER A 43 -3.44 3.59 11.09
C SER A 43 -3.72 5.10 10.99
N ASP A 44 -2.91 5.91 11.65
CA ASP A 44 -2.95 7.36 11.53
C ASP A 44 -2.85 7.82 10.06
N SER A 45 -3.75 8.73 9.68
CA SER A 45 -3.86 9.28 8.34
C SER A 45 -2.74 10.26 7.99
N ARG A 46 -1.92 10.66 8.97
CA ARG A 46 -0.93 11.75 8.79
C ARG A 46 0.15 11.47 7.76
N VAL A 47 0.49 10.20 7.47
CA VAL A 47 1.58 9.91 6.53
C VAL A 47 1.40 8.60 5.75
N PRO A 48 1.19 8.64 4.41
CA PRO A 48 1.16 7.45 3.55
C PRO A 48 2.57 6.91 3.30
N ALA A 49 2.79 5.60 3.41
CA ALA A 49 4.12 4.99 3.30
C ALA A 49 4.82 5.33 1.97
N ASN A 50 4.11 5.19 0.84
CA ASN A 50 4.64 5.47 -0.49
C ASN A 50 5.11 6.93 -0.66
N GLN A 51 4.48 7.88 0.02
CA GLN A 51 4.84 9.30 -0.08
C GLN A 51 6.15 9.62 0.65
N ILE A 52 6.47 8.91 1.74
CA ILE A 52 7.71 9.13 2.51
C ILE A 52 8.87 8.42 1.85
N THR A 53 8.64 7.22 1.33
CA THR A 53 9.70 6.36 0.80
C THR A 53 9.99 6.61 -0.68
N GLY A 54 9.14 7.36 -1.38
CA GLY A 54 9.27 7.60 -2.82
C GLY A 54 9.02 6.34 -3.67
N LEU A 55 8.44 5.30 -3.07
CA LEU A 55 8.15 4.03 -3.74
C LEU A 55 6.87 4.14 -4.56
N GLU A 56 6.90 3.58 -5.77
CA GLU A 56 5.74 3.49 -6.64
C GLU A 56 4.76 2.41 -6.10
N PRO A 57 3.47 2.51 -6.45
CA PRO A 57 2.50 1.49 -6.04
C PRO A 57 2.91 0.11 -6.57
N GLY A 58 2.86 -0.90 -5.69
CA GLY A 58 3.32 -2.26 -5.99
C GLY A 58 4.75 -2.58 -5.52
N GLU A 59 5.53 -1.58 -5.10
CA GLU A 59 6.90 -1.79 -4.60
C GLU A 59 6.98 -2.06 -3.09
N VAL A 60 5.90 -1.76 -2.35
CA VAL A 60 5.78 -1.96 -0.90
C VAL A 60 4.49 -2.71 -0.54
N PHE A 61 4.62 -3.71 0.33
CA PHE A 61 3.51 -4.40 0.97
C PHE A 61 3.20 -3.75 2.32
N VAL A 62 1.94 -3.38 2.57
CA VAL A 62 1.61 -2.50 3.70
C VAL A 62 0.66 -3.21 4.67
N HIS A 63 1.03 -3.23 5.95
CA HIS A 63 0.16 -3.54 7.08
C HIS A 63 -0.03 -2.29 7.94
N ARG A 64 -1.23 -2.09 8.50
CA ARG A 64 -1.50 -0.95 9.39
C ARG A 64 -2.37 -1.35 10.58
N ASN A 65 -1.96 -0.93 11.76
CA ASN A 65 -2.79 -0.99 12.97
C ASN A 65 -2.53 0.23 13.87
N VAL A 66 -3.33 0.40 14.93
CA VAL A 66 -3.17 1.52 15.85
C VAL A 66 -1.81 1.39 16.55
N ALA A 67 -0.99 2.43 16.42
CA ALA A 67 0.37 2.49 16.98
C ALA A 67 1.35 1.44 16.44
N ASN A 68 1.15 0.91 15.23
CA ASN A 68 2.11 0.04 14.50
C ASN A 68 2.68 -1.10 15.37
N VAL A 69 1.82 -1.70 16.20
CA VAL A 69 2.23 -2.70 17.18
C VAL A 69 2.34 -4.07 16.53
N VAL A 70 3.44 -4.78 16.80
CA VAL A 70 3.63 -6.17 16.40
C VAL A 70 3.52 -7.04 17.65
N VAL A 71 2.33 -7.61 17.88
CA VAL A 71 2.07 -8.49 19.04
C VAL A 71 2.29 -9.94 18.63
N HIS A 72 2.98 -10.72 19.47
CA HIS A 72 3.27 -12.15 19.20
C HIS A 72 2.04 -13.06 19.04
N SER A 73 0.86 -12.59 19.44
CA SER A 73 -0.41 -13.31 19.32
C SER A 73 -1.36 -12.68 18.30
N ASP A 74 -0.98 -11.58 17.65
CA ASP A 74 -1.82 -10.95 16.63
C ASP A 74 -1.71 -11.70 15.30
N LEU A 75 -2.67 -12.61 15.07
CA LEU A 75 -2.72 -13.38 13.84
C LEU A 75 -2.88 -12.50 12.58
N ASN A 76 -3.42 -11.28 12.72
CA ASN A 76 -3.52 -10.34 11.60
C ASN A 76 -2.11 -9.89 11.15
N ALA A 77 -1.33 -9.29 12.06
CA ALA A 77 0.05 -8.90 11.77
C ALA A 77 0.92 -10.10 11.36
N LEU A 78 0.81 -11.23 12.07
CA LEU A 78 1.61 -12.41 11.78
C LEU A 78 1.30 -13.03 10.42
N SER A 79 0.03 -13.12 10.02
CA SER A 79 -0.34 -13.64 8.70
C SER A 79 0.13 -12.73 7.56
N ALA A 80 0.08 -11.40 7.75
CA ALA A 80 0.64 -10.45 6.80
C ALA A 80 2.17 -10.58 6.68
N ILE A 81 2.87 -10.71 7.82
CA ILE A 81 4.33 -10.93 7.85
C ILE A 81 4.69 -12.25 7.17
N GLN A 82 3.99 -13.33 7.50
CA GLN A 82 4.24 -14.65 6.89
C GLN A 82 4.04 -14.59 5.38
N PHE A 83 2.95 -13.99 4.90
CA PHE A 83 2.70 -13.86 3.47
C PHE A 83 3.79 -13.02 2.78
N ALA A 84 4.20 -11.90 3.39
CA ALA A 84 5.25 -11.05 2.85
C ALA A 84 6.59 -11.80 2.72
N VAL A 85 7.00 -12.54 3.75
CA VAL A 85 8.28 -13.26 3.77
C VAL A 85 8.22 -14.52 2.92
N GLU A 86 7.19 -15.35 3.07
CA GLU A 86 7.15 -16.68 2.46
C GLU A 86 6.64 -16.66 1.03
N MET A 87 5.63 -15.83 0.72
CA MET A 87 5.00 -15.81 -0.61
C MET A 87 5.58 -14.71 -1.50
N LEU A 88 5.71 -13.48 -0.97
CA LEU A 88 6.20 -12.34 -1.73
C LEU A 88 7.74 -12.23 -1.76
N LYS A 89 8.43 -12.90 -0.83
CA LYS A 89 9.89 -12.87 -0.68
C LYS A 89 10.43 -11.45 -0.48
N VAL A 90 9.76 -10.64 0.35
CA VAL A 90 10.27 -9.30 0.70
C VAL A 90 11.65 -9.41 1.34
N GLU A 91 12.53 -8.45 1.04
CA GLU A 91 13.90 -8.42 1.53
C GLU A 91 14.01 -7.67 2.87
N HIS A 92 13.08 -6.72 3.10
CA HIS A 92 13.12 -5.82 4.25
C HIS A 92 11.74 -5.62 4.85
N ILE A 93 11.66 -5.61 6.18
CA ILE A 93 10.47 -5.24 6.95
C ILE A 93 10.81 -4.00 7.78
N MET A 94 9.96 -2.97 7.68
CA MET A 94 10.08 -1.71 8.42
C MET A 94 8.85 -1.51 9.30
N VAL A 95 9.04 -0.95 10.49
CA VAL A 95 7.99 -0.58 11.45
C VAL A 95 8.08 0.92 11.71
#